data_AF-A0A7V2APV4-F1
#
_entry.id   AF-A0A7V2APV4-F1
#
_cell.length_a   1.000
_cell.length_b   1.000
_cell.length_c   1.000
_cell.angle_alpha   90.00
_cell.angle_beta   90.00
_cell.angle_gamma   90.00
#
_symmetry.space_group_name_H-M   'P 1'
#
loop_
_entity.id
_entity.type
_entity.pdbx_description
1 polymer ?
#
loop_
_entity_poly.entity_id
_entity_poly.type
_entity_poly.pdbx_seq_one_letter_code
_entity_poly.pdbx_strand_id
1 'polypeptide(L)' 'GRLGLFIHVTAGFGDVGFKGFWTLEIFCVQPVRIYPDVEICQIYYHTIEGDYDRYSSGKYQNNTGIQPSLLYKDFK' A
#
# COMPACT_ATOMS: atom_id res chain seq x y z
N GLY A 1 -3.36 -13.41 -7.41
CA GLY A 1 -3.29 -14.73 -6.76
C GLY A 1 -3.05 -15.87 -7.74
N ARG A 2 -4.11 -16.38 -8.40
CA ARG A 2 -4.07 -17.66 -9.16
C ARG A 2 -3.06 -17.73 -10.32
N LEU A 3 -2.68 -16.59 -10.91
CA LEU A 3 -1.63 -16.50 -11.93
C LEU A 3 -0.20 -16.44 -11.36
N GLY A 4 -0.02 -16.67 -10.05
CA GLY A 4 1.28 -16.50 -9.39
C GLY A 4 1.71 -15.05 -9.20
N LEU A 5 0.76 -14.10 -9.30
CA LEU A 5 0.93 -12.67 -9.05
C LEU A 5 0.45 -12.33 -7.63
N PHE A 6 1.35 -11.74 -6.84
CA PHE A 6 1.11 -11.26 -5.48
C PHE A 6 1.37 -9.74 -5.47
N ILE A 7 0.50 -8.99 -4.77
CA ILE A 7 0.47 -7.51 -4.80
C ILE A 7 0.78 -6.88 -3.43
N HIS A 8 1.09 -7.74 -2.46
CA HIS A 8 1.21 -7.39 -1.07
C HIS A 8 2.08 -8.42 -0.35
N VAL A 9 3.21 -7.99 0.22
CA VAL A 9 4.09 -8.88 0.99
C VAL A 9 3.93 -8.66 2.49
N THR A 10 3.76 -7.41 2.98
CA THR A 10 3.79 -7.15 4.44
C THR A 10 2.87 -6.05 5.02
N ALA A 11 2.59 -4.91 4.35
CA ALA A 11 1.71 -3.84 4.85
C ALA A 11 0.39 -3.63 4.06
N GLY A 12 -0.70 -4.28 4.48
CA GLY A 12 -1.94 -4.41 3.70
C GLY A 12 -3.10 -3.60 4.26
N PHE A 13 -2.89 -2.95 5.40
CA PHE A 13 -3.85 -2.10 6.07
C PHE A 13 -3.54 -0.64 5.79
N GLY A 14 -4.58 0.14 5.52
CA GLY A 14 -4.49 1.58 5.43
C GLY A 14 -4.76 2.21 6.78
N ASP A 15 -3.92 3.17 7.16
CA ASP A 15 -4.12 3.93 8.39
C ASP A 15 -5.23 4.97 8.23
N VAL A 16 -5.95 5.24 9.32
CA VAL A 16 -7.04 6.24 9.31
C VAL A 16 -6.49 7.62 9.00
N GLY A 17 -7.03 8.29 7.98
CA GLY A 17 -6.56 9.61 7.57
C GLY A 17 -5.36 9.60 6.63
N PHE A 18 -4.90 8.43 6.16
CA PHE A 18 -3.97 8.36 5.04
C PHE A 18 -4.58 9.00 3.77
N LYS A 19 -3.77 9.77 3.05
CA LYS A 19 -4.12 10.47 1.81
C LYS A 19 -2.96 10.37 0.83
N GLY A 20 -3.15 9.67 -0.27
CA GLY A 20 -2.13 9.51 -1.31
C GLY A 20 -2.40 8.26 -2.15
N PHE A 21 -1.45 7.96 -3.04
CA PHE A 21 -1.45 6.71 -3.79
C PHE A 21 -0.93 5.57 -2.91
N TRP A 22 -1.46 4.37 -3.14
CA TRP A 22 -0.98 3.15 -2.52
C TRP A 22 0.18 2.60 -3.35
N THR A 23 1.34 2.43 -2.72
CA THR A 23 2.47 1.74 -3.37
C THR A 23 2.24 0.24 -3.22
N LEU A 24 2.14 -0.47 -4.35
CA LEU A 24 1.92 -1.92 -4.38
C LEU A 24 3.26 -2.66 -4.46
N GLU A 25 3.41 -3.71 -3.65
CA GLU A 25 4.57 -4.59 -3.67
C GLU A 25 4.26 -5.80 -4.55
N ILE A 26 4.70 -5.74 -5.81
CA ILE A 26 4.36 -6.77 -6.80
C ILE A 26 5.46 -7.85 -6.85
N PHE A 27 5.06 -9.09 -6.66
CA PHE A 27 5.90 -10.28 -6.82
C PHE A 27 5.25 -11.29 -7.77
N CYS A 28 6.02 -11.78 -8.73
CA CYS A 28 5.57 -12.74 -9.75
C CYS A 28 6.38 -14.02 -9.65
N VAL A 29 5.71 -15.16 -9.48
CA VAL A 29 6.37 -16.49 -9.51
C VAL A 29 6.64 -16.97 -10.93
N GLN A 30 5.75 -16.61 -11.86
CA GLN A 30 5.87 -16.91 -13.28
C GLN A 30 6.00 -15.60 -14.07
N PRO A 31 6.56 -15.60 -15.28
CA PRO A 31 6.55 -14.41 -16.14
C PRO A 31 5.11 -13.94 -16.41
N VAL A 32 4.79 -12.72 -15.97
CA VAL A 32 3.47 -12.10 -16.13
C VAL A 32 3.63 -10.71 -16.73
N ARG A 33 2.78 -10.36 -17.68
CA ARG A 33 2.67 -8.99 -18.20
C ARG A 33 1.48 -8.30 -17.55
N ILE A 34 1.73 -7.14 -16.96
CA ILE A 34 0.72 -6.28 -16.37
C ILE A 34 0.60 -5.04 -17.27
N TYR A 35 -0.62 -4.71 -17.66
CA TYR A 35 -0.91 -3.53 -18.46
C TYR A 35 -1.39 -2.39 -17.55
N PRO A 36 -1.17 -1.12 -17.93
CA PRO A 36 -1.79 0.01 -17.24
C PRO A 36 -3.32 -0.14 -17.16
N ASP A 37 -3.90 0.46 -16.13
CA ASP A 37 -5.36 0.59 -15.92
C ASP A 37 -6.14 -0.72 -15.70
N VAL A 38 -5.46 -1.87 -15.63
CA VAL A 38 -6.11 -3.13 -15.26
C VAL A 38 -6.43 -3.16 -13.77
N GLU A 39 -7.53 -3.80 -13.40
CA GLU A 39 -7.88 -4.04 -12.00
C GLU A 39 -6.84 -4.98 -11.36
N ILE A 40 -6.03 -4.45 -10.45
CA ILE A 40 -4.89 -5.17 -9.87
C ILE A 40 -5.13 -5.58 -8.41
N CYS A 41 -5.96 -4.83 -7.68
CA CYS A 41 -6.25 -5.04 -6.27
C CYS A 41 -7.64 -4.51 -5.90
N GLN A 42 -8.08 -4.83 -4.69
CA GLN A 42 -9.34 -4.36 -4.13
C GLN A 42 -9.07 -3.73 -2.77
N ILE A 43 -9.85 -2.70 -2.42
CA ILE A 43 -9.85 -2.10 -1.09
C ILE A 43 -11.16 -2.50 -0.41
N TYR A 44 -11.05 -2.93 0.84
CA TYR A 44 -12.19 -3.16 1.71
C TYR A 44 -12.01 -2.33 2.97
N TYR A 45 -13.12 -1.85 3.52
CA TYR A 45 -13.12 -0.93 4.64
C TYR A 45 -13.62 -1.63 5.89
N HIS A 46 -12.91 -1.42 6.99
CA HIS A 46 -13.36 -1.81 8.32
C HIS A 46 -13.98 -0.61 9.03
N THR A 47 -15.07 -0.85 9.75
CA THR A 47 -15.58 0.13 10.71
C THR A 47 -14.66 0.13 11.93
N ILE A 48 -14.35 1.31 12.44
CA ILE A 48 -13.54 1.49 13.65
C ILE A 48 -14.46 1.96 14.77
N GLU A 49 -14.38 1.28 15.91
CA GLU A 49 -15.12 1.61 17.13
C GLU A 49 -14.17 2.23 18.16
N GLY A 50 -14.66 3.22 18.91
CA GLY A 50 -13.87 3.95 19.90
C GLY A 50 -12.96 5.03 19.31
N ASP A 51 -12.03 5.51 20.14
CA ASP A 51 -11.05 6.52 19.76
C ASP A 51 -9.96 5.90 18.87
N TYR A 52 -9.47 6.67 17.91
CA TYR A 52 -8.42 6.25 17.00
C TYR A 52 -7.44 7.40 16.74
N ASP A 53 -6.18 7.05 16.50
CA ASP A 53 -5.17 7.99 16.04
C ASP A 53 -5.17 8.05 14.51
N ARG A 54 -5.04 9.27 13.99
CA ARG A 54 -4.88 9.48 12.55
C ARG A 54 -3.42 9.32 12.14
N TYR A 55 -3.22 8.86 10.91
CA TYR A 55 -1.92 8.82 10.27
C TYR A 55 -1.30 10.21 10.19
N SER A 56 -0.32 10.44 11.06
CA SER A 56 0.41 11.70 11.20
C SER A 56 1.83 11.64 10.67
N SER A 57 2.29 10.45 10.26
CA SER A 57 3.65 10.27 9.75
C SER A 57 3.84 11.00 8.42
N GLY A 58 4.85 11.87 8.37
CA GLY A 58 5.26 12.56 7.13
C GLY A 58 6.04 11.67 6.16
N LYS A 59 6.17 10.36 6.41
CA LYS A 59 6.90 9.47 5.50
C LYS A 59 6.18 9.33 4.17
N TYR A 60 4.91 8.92 4.18
CA TYR A 60 4.19 8.54 2.96
C TYR A 60 2.91 9.36 2.71
N GLN A 61 2.56 10.27 3.62
CA GLN A 61 1.38 11.14 3.53
C GLN A 61 1.50 12.12 2.36
N ASN A 62 0.39 12.38 1.65
CA ASN A 62 0.29 13.26 0.48
C ASN A 62 1.27 12.92 -0.66
N ASN A 63 1.62 11.64 -0.84
CA ASN A 63 2.44 11.23 -1.97
C ASN A 63 1.71 11.46 -3.32
N THR A 64 2.48 11.60 -4.40
CA THR A 64 1.97 11.83 -5.77
C THR A 64 2.18 10.63 -6.70
N GLY A 65 2.57 9.48 -6.16
CA GLY A 65 2.86 8.26 -6.92
C GLY A 65 3.63 7.24 -6.07
N ILE A 66 4.23 6.25 -6.74
CA ILE A 66 5.01 5.19 -6.08
C ILE A 66 6.16 5.78 -5.24
N GLN A 67 6.38 5.24 -4.05
CA GLN A 67 7.43 5.71 -3.13
C GLN A 67 8.43 4.58 -2.82
N PRO A 68 9.74 4.89 -2.74
CA PRO A 68 10.70 3.97 -2.15
C PRO A 68 10.47 3.87 -0.64
N SER A 69 11.01 2.81 -0.02
CA SER A 69 10.98 2.68 1.44
C SER A 69 11.72 3.83 2.13
N LEU A 70 11.09 4.39 3.15
CA LEU A 70 11.63 5.44 4.00
C LEU A 70 11.92 4.96 5.43
N LEU A 71 12.09 3.64 5.60
CA LEU A 71 12.39 3.02 6.89
C LEU A 71 13.62 3.65 7.57
N TYR A 72 14.63 4.03 6.79
CA TYR A 72 15.84 4.70 7.32
C TYR A 72 15.56 5.98 8.11
N LYS A 73 14.39 6.62 7.96
CA LYS A 73 14.02 7.82 8.74
C LYS A 73 13.73 7.53 10.21
N ASP A 74 13.46 6.27 10.59
CA ASP A 74 13.23 5.89 11.99
C ASP A 74 14.51 5.74 12.80
N PHE A 75 15.65 5.59 12.13
CA PHE A 75 16.95 5.38 12.76
C PHE A 75 17.77 6.68 12.87
N LYS A 76 17.10 7.84 12.82
CA LYS A 76 17.70 9.17 12.96
C LYS A 76 17.36 9.80 14.28
#